data_AF-A0A917KBN3-F1
#
_entry.id   AF-A0A917KBN3-F1
#
_cell.length_a   1.000
_cell.length_b   1.000
_cell.length_c   1.000
_cell.angle_alpha   90.00
_cell.angle_beta   90.00
_cell.angle_gamma   90.00
#
_symmetry.space_group_name_H-M   'P 1'
#
loop_
_entity.id
_entity.type
_entity.pdbx_description
1 polymer ?
#
loop_
_entity_poly.entity_id
_entity_poly.type
_entity_poly.pdbx_seq_one_letter_code
_entity_poly.pdbx_strand_id
1 'polypeptide(L)'
;MRFLRRSSAEQTATAESETETAQSTAEHAPGRTPKKGRPTPKRRDAEGRRRGPVPPPPQTQREAIKRARGNKEERRRAARERRERMMQGDDRYLMPRDKGPVRAYVRDLVDTRRHLMGLFMPLVLVVFATTLVQNLVVQQYATLVCLAMLIMMAVEGTLLGRYVNRRVRAKFPDAKDRPFSLGWYAFTRAMQIRKLRVPRPRYTPKDIAKVG
;
A
#
# COMPACT_ATOMS: atom_id res chain seq x y z
N MET A 1 21.81 -33.31 29.27
CA MET A 1 20.70 -33.07 30.22
C MET A 1 19.37 -33.16 29.48
N ARG A 2 18.24 -33.29 30.20
CA ARG A 2 16.95 -33.78 29.68
C ARG A 2 15.87 -32.71 29.81
N PHE A 3 15.27 -32.28 28.71
CA PHE A 3 14.11 -31.39 28.68
C PHE A 3 12.83 -32.15 28.24
N LEU A 4 11.66 -31.64 28.63
CA LEU A 4 10.54 -32.51 29.03
C LEU A 4 9.52 -32.91 27.94
N ARG A 5 8.80 -33.98 28.30
CA ARG A 5 7.77 -34.76 27.61
C ARG A 5 6.46 -33.97 27.36
N ARG A 6 5.70 -34.41 26.35
CA ARG A 6 4.32 -33.95 26.01
C ARG A 6 3.24 -34.59 26.92
N SER A 7 2.19 -33.83 27.23
CA SER A 7 0.79 -34.26 27.46
C SER A 7 -0.10 -33.04 27.13
N SER A 8 -1.26 -33.07 26.44
CA SER A 8 -2.34 -34.04 26.20
C SER A 8 -3.49 -34.00 27.22
N ALA A 9 -4.59 -33.39 26.77
CA ALA A 9 -6.03 -33.61 27.03
C ALA A 9 -6.72 -32.94 25.79
N GLU A 10 -7.64 -33.49 24.98
CA GLU A 10 -8.72 -34.51 25.10
C GLU A 10 -9.90 -34.06 26.00
N GLN A 11 -11.19 -34.23 25.62
CA GLN A 11 -11.78 -34.83 24.39
C GLN A 11 -13.28 -34.44 24.24
N THR A 12 -13.80 -34.34 22.99
CA THR A 12 -15.20 -34.59 22.49
C THR A 12 -15.23 -34.16 21.01
N ALA A 13 -15.60 -34.95 19.98
CA ALA A 13 -16.81 -35.76 19.73
C ALA A 13 -18.05 -34.88 19.42
N THR A 14 -18.82 -35.03 18.33
CA THR A 14 -18.82 -35.98 17.16
C THR A 14 -19.31 -35.20 15.90
N ALA A 15 -19.72 -35.67 14.69
CA ALA A 15 -20.08 -36.98 14.08
C ALA A 15 -19.86 -36.98 12.52
N GLU A 16 -20.46 -37.96 11.83
CA GLU A 16 -20.77 -38.17 10.38
C GLU A 16 -20.90 -36.93 9.43
N SER A 17 -20.49 -36.93 8.15
CA SER A 17 -20.79 -37.82 6.96
C SER A 17 -22.06 -37.39 6.17
N GLU A 18 -22.17 -37.49 4.83
CA GLU A 18 -21.36 -38.27 3.86
C GLU A 18 -21.29 -37.66 2.41
N THR A 19 -20.88 -38.48 1.43
CA THR A 19 -20.56 -38.25 0.00
C THR A 19 -21.64 -37.57 -0.88
N GLU A 20 -21.37 -37.07 -2.12
CA GLU A 20 -20.88 -37.80 -3.31
C GLU A 20 -19.76 -37.12 -4.14
N THR A 21 -19.25 -37.87 -5.15
CA THR A 21 -18.01 -37.65 -5.89
C THR A 21 -18.24 -37.59 -7.40
N ALA A 22 -17.40 -36.82 -8.13
CA ALA A 22 -16.67 -37.21 -9.36
C ALA A 22 -16.60 -36.11 -10.44
N GLN A 23 -15.60 -36.03 -11.32
CA GLN A 23 -14.20 -36.48 -11.31
C GLN A 23 -13.45 -35.65 -12.38
N SER A 24 -12.16 -35.33 -12.15
CA SER A 24 -11.21 -35.04 -13.24
C SER A 24 -9.79 -35.23 -12.74
N THR A 25 -9.09 -36.21 -13.32
CA THR A 25 -7.86 -36.77 -12.73
C THR A 25 -6.60 -36.18 -13.34
N ALA A 26 -5.76 -35.59 -12.51
CA ALA A 26 -4.35 -35.31 -12.82
C ALA A 26 -3.53 -35.46 -11.53
N GLU A 27 -2.70 -36.50 -11.45
CA GLU A 27 -2.02 -36.86 -10.22
C GLU A 27 -1.01 -35.79 -9.76
N HIS A 28 -1.02 -35.51 -8.46
CA HIS A 28 0.07 -34.81 -7.77
C HIS A 28 0.46 -35.57 -6.51
N ALA A 29 1.33 -36.56 -6.66
CA ALA A 29 1.90 -37.32 -5.56
C ALA A 29 2.66 -36.37 -4.59
N PRO A 30 2.40 -36.43 -3.27
CA PRO A 30 3.00 -35.53 -2.29
C PRO A 30 4.50 -35.81 -2.14
N GLY A 31 5.34 -35.01 -2.80
CA GLY A 31 6.79 -35.10 -2.74
C GLY A 31 7.53 -34.73 -4.02
N ARG A 32 6.85 -34.61 -5.18
CA ARG A 32 7.50 -34.36 -6.47
C ARG A 32 7.63 -32.87 -6.81
N THR A 33 8.65 -32.20 -6.25
CA THR A 33 9.08 -30.91 -6.83
C THR A 33 9.62 -31.12 -8.25
N PRO A 34 9.29 -30.25 -9.23
CA PRO A 34 9.78 -30.38 -10.59
C PRO A 34 11.32 -30.22 -10.61
N LYS A 35 12.01 -31.11 -11.36
CA LYS A 35 13.47 -31.10 -11.45
C LYS A 35 13.95 -29.70 -11.88
N LYS A 36 14.87 -29.13 -11.10
CA LYS A 36 15.43 -27.77 -11.30
C LYS A 36 16.11 -27.68 -12.67
N GLY A 37 15.39 -27.15 -13.67
CA GLY A 37 15.73 -27.21 -15.10
C GLY A 37 16.99 -26.46 -15.57
N ARG A 38 17.86 -26.07 -14.65
CA ARG A 38 19.22 -25.61 -14.95
C ARG A 38 20.13 -25.88 -13.74
N PRO A 39 21.38 -26.34 -13.94
CA PRO A 39 22.37 -26.36 -12.87
C PRO A 39 22.48 -24.98 -12.22
N THR A 40 22.58 -24.93 -10.89
CA THR A 40 23.08 -23.72 -10.23
C THR A 40 24.47 -23.42 -10.78
N PRO A 41 24.73 -22.19 -11.27
CA PRO A 41 25.99 -21.88 -11.95
C PRO A 41 27.17 -22.20 -11.03
N LYS A 42 28.24 -22.78 -11.61
CA LYS A 42 29.39 -23.25 -10.85
C LYS A 42 29.97 -22.06 -10.08
N ARG A 43 30.45 -22.29 -8.85
CA ARG A 43 30.87 -21.22 -7.93
C ARG A 43 31.80 -20.18 -8.59
N ARG A 44 32.78 -20.66 -9.38
CA ARG A 44 33.72 -19.88 -10.20
C ARG A 44 33.03 -18.90 -11.17
N ASP A 45 31.93 -19.31 -11.81
CA ASP A 45 31.21 -18.49 -12.81
C ASP A 45 30.34 -17.42 -12.13
N ALA A 46 29.81 -17.74 -10.94
CA ALA A 46 29.05 -16.81 -10.11
C ALA A 46 29.95 -15.76 -9.43
N GLU A 47 31.16 -16.15 -9.02
CA GLU A 47 32.17 -15.26 -8.46
C GLU A 47 32.82 -14.39 -9.56
N GLY A 48 33.20 -14.96 -10.71
CA GLY A 48 33.77 -14.23 -11.85
C GLY A 48 32.85 -13.16 -12.44
N ARG A 49 31.52 -13.38 -12.41
CA ARG A 49 30.52 -12.36 -12.78
C ARG A 49 30.30 -11.27 -11.70
N ARG A 50 30.96 -11.35 -10.54
CA ARG A 50 30.69 -10.50 -9.36
C ARG A 50 31.94 -9.93 -8.69
N ARG A 51 32.88 -9.39 -9.47
CA ARG A 51 33.71 -8.20 -9.13
C ARG A 51 34.50 -7.75 -10.36
N GLY A 52 34.13 -6.61 -10.96
CA GLY A 52 35.18 -5.74 -11.50
C GLY A 52 36.05 -5.22 -10.34
N PRO A 53 37.29 -4.76 -10.58
CA PRO A 53 38.16 -4.27 -9.51
C PRO A 53 37.42 -3.26 -8.62
N VAL A 54 37.43 -3.50 -7.31
CA VAL A 54 36.95 -2.50 -6.35
C VAL A 54 37.86 -1.27 -6.54
N PRO A 55 37.32 -0.08 -6.86
CA PRO A 55 38.14 1.07 -7.16
C PRO A 55 39.07 1.35 -5.98
N PRO A 56 40.37 1.59 -6.20
CA PRO A 56 41.38 1.58 -5.16
C PRO A 56 41.00 2.54 -4.02
N PRO A 57 41.23 2.16 -2.74
CA PRO A 57 40.88 3.00 -1.62
C PRO A 57 41.50 4.39 -1.81
N PRO A 58 40.71 5.48 -1.67
CA PRO A 58 41.17 6.81 -2.03
C PRO A 58 42.37 7.20 -1.16
N GLN A 59 43.49 7.52 -1.81
CA GLN A 59 44.77 7.73 -1.11
C GLN A 59 44.80 9.05 -0.33
N THR A 60 43.85 9.96 -0.60
CA THR A 60 43.69 11.21 0.14
C THR A 60 42.22 11.48 0.49
N GLN A 61 41.98 12.18 1.60
CA GLN A 61 40.64 12.63 1.98
C GLN A 61 40.00 13.52 0.90
N ARG A 62 40.80 14.35 0.20
CA ARG A 62 40.33 15.21 -0.91
C ARG A 62 39.80 14.37 -2.07
N GLU A 63 40.49 13.30 -2.43
CA GLU A 63 40.05 12.35 -3.46
C GLU A 63 38.77 11.60 -3.03
N ALA A 64 38.72 11.14 -1.78
CA ALA A 64 37.54 10.48 -1.21
C ALA A 64 36.30 11.39 -1.29
N ILE A 65 36.45 12.67 -0.92
CA ILE A 65 35.39 13.69 -1.01
C ILE A 65 35.01 13.96 -2.47
N LYS A 66 35.96 14.05 -3.41
CA LYS A 66 35.68 14.27 -4.83
C LYS A 66 34.88 13.09 -5.43
N ARG A 67 35.30 11.85 -5.15
CA ARG A 67 34.63 10.61 -5.57
C ARG A 67 33.23 10.49 -4.97
N ALA A 68 33.07 10.83 -3.69
CA ALA A 68 31.77 10.87 -3.02
C ALA A 68 30.84 11.98 -3.55
N ARG A 69 31.38 13.16 -3.91
CA ARG A 69 30.59 14.27 -4.46
C ARG A 69 30.05 14.00 -5.86
N GLY A 70 30.86 13.49 -6.79
CA GLY A 70 30.40 13.17 -8.14
C GLY A 70 29.23 12.18 -8.14
N ASN A 71 29.42 11.05 -7.45
CA ASN A 71 28.40 10.02 -7.31
C ASN A 71 27.15 10.50 -6.52
N LYS A 72 27.30 11.50 -5.63
CA LYS A 72 26.18 12.11 -4.89
C LYS A 72 25.26 12.96 -5.78
N GLU A 73 25.76 13.54 -6.86
CA GLU A 73 24.90 14.27 -7.81
C GLU A 73 24.09 13.35 -8.70
N GLU A 74 24.70 12.33 -9.29
CA GLU A 74 24.01 11.32 -10.10
C GLU A 74 22.92 10.61 -9.28
N ARG A 75 23.26 10.20 -8.04
CA ARG A 75 22.29 9.60 -7.11
C ARG A 75 21.18 10.57 -6.71
N ARG A 76 21.43 11.89 -6.69
CA ARG A 76 20.39 12.93 -6.48
C ARG A 76 19.49 13.10 -7.71
N ARG A 77 20.05 13.11 -8.93
CA ARG A 77 19.28 13.19 -10.21
C ARG A 77 18.37 11.97 -10.36
N ALA A 78 18.92 10.77 -10.30
CA ALA A 78 18.16 9.52 -10.36
C ALA A 78 17.13 9.37 -9.22
N ALA A 79 17.36 9.95 -8.03
CA ALA A 79 16.38 9.98 -6.96
C ALA A 79 15.22 10.97 -7.21
N ARG A 80 15.50 12.13 -7.84
CA ARG A 80 14.46 13.07 -8.29
C ARG A 80 13.61 12.45 -9.38
N GLU A 81 14.23 11.90 -10.42
CA GLU A 81 13.53 11.21 -11.53
C GLU A 81 12.61 10.08 -11.03
N ARG A 82 13.10 9.20 -10.14
CA ARG A 82 12.24 8.15 -9.54
C ARG A 82 11.08 8.75 -8.74
N ARG A 83 11.31 9.83 -7.99
CA ARG A 83 10.24 10.53 -7.26
C ARG A 83 9.24 11.15 -8.22
N GLU A 84 9.68 11.77 -9.30
CA GLU A 84 8.83 12.41 -10.32
C GLU A 84 7.98 11.38 -11.06
N ARG A 85 8.55 10.25 -11.49
CA ARG A 85 7.81 9.11 -12.06
C ARG A 85 6.79 8.53 -11.09
N MET A 86 7.14 8.39 -9.81
CA MET A 86 6.21 7.97 -8.76
C MET A 86 5.08 9.00 -8.53
N MET A 87 5.38 10.31 -8.59
CA MET A 87 4.39 11.38 -8.44
C MET A 87 3.47 11.51 -9.67
N GLN A 88 3.95 11.21 -10.88
CA GLN A 88 3.15 11.04 -12.10
C GLN A 88 2.24 9.79 -12.05
N GLY A 89 2.56 8.84 -11.17
CA GLY A 89 1.84 7.58 -11.04
C GLY A 89 2.18 6.59 -12.15
N ASP A 90 3.46 6.51 -12.53
CA ASP A 90 3.98 5.42 -13.35
C ASP A 90 3.98 4.11 -12.52
N ASP A 91 3.16 3.15 -12.95
CA ASP A 91 2.97 1.85 -12.29
C ASP A 91 4.26 1.03 -12.18
N ARG A 92 5.34 1.36 -12.92
CA ARG A 92 6.67 0.76 -12.72
C ARG A 92 7.29 1.21 -11.39
N TYR A 93 7.19 2.49 -11.06
CA TYR A 93 7.83 3.13 -9.90
C TYR A 93 6.94 3.23 -8.65
N LEU A 94 5.66 2.87 -8.76
CA LEU A 94 4.73 2.82 -7.63
C LEU A 94 5.05 1.74 -6.59
N MET A 95 4.52 1.91 -5.38
CA MET A 95 4.51 0.85 -4.36
C MET A 95 3.51 -0.25 -4.75
N PRO A 96 3.74 -1.53 -4.39
CA PRO A 96 2.83 -2.64 -4.74
C PRO A 96 1.35 -2.42 -4.38
N ARG A 97 1.09 -1.68 -3.29
CA ARG A 97 -0.26 -1.31 -2.82
C ARG A 97 -1.02 -0.35 -3.75
N ASP A 98 -0.32 0.34 -4.65
CA ASP A 98 -0.84 1.45 -5.47
C ASP A 98 -0.81 1.15 -6.98
N LYS A 99 -0.23 0.01 -7.39
CA LYS A 99 -0.14 -0.48 -8.77
C LYS A 99 -1.44 -1.13 -9.27
N GLY A 100 -1.57 -1.20 -10.59
CA GLY A 100 -2.60 -1.95 -11.31
C GLY A 100 -3.76 -1.07 -11.81
N PRO A 101 -4.41 -1.44 -12.93
CA PRO A 101 -5.46 -0.63 -13.56
C PRO A 101 -6.66 -0.41 -12.64
N VAL A 102 -7.03 -1.42 -11.84
CA VAL A 102 -8.09 -1.32 -10.82
C VAL A 102 -7.76 -0.21 -9.81
N ARG A 103 -6.54 -0.19 -9.27
CA ARG A 103 -6.12 0.79 -8.26
C ARG A 103 -5.91 2.18 -8.85
N ALA A 104 -5.45 2.28 -10.10
CA ALA A 104 -5.43 3.53 -10.85
C ALA A 104 -6.85 4.11 -10.99
N TYR A 105 -7.83 3.30 -11.40
CA TYR A 105 -9.22 3.75 -11.49
C TYR A 105 -9.80 4.16 -10.12
N VAL A 106 -9.47 3.45 -9.03
CA VAL A 106 -9.85 3.90 -7.67
C VAL A 106 -9.22 5.25 -7.31
N ARG A 107 -7.93 5.47 -7.64
CA ARG A 107 -7.29 6.79 -7.43
C ARG A 107 -8.06 7.89 -8.15
N ASP A 108 -8.37 7.70 -9.43
CA ASP A 108 -9.04 8.68 -10.27
C ASP A 108 -10.51 8.94 -9.84
N LEU A 109 -11.23 7.90 -9.40
CA LEU A 109 -12.62 7.96 -8.90
C LEU A 109 -12.75 8.57 -7.49
N VAL A 110 -11.65 8.60 -6.72
CA VAL A 110 -11.55 9.33 -5.44
C VAL A 110 -11.10 10.77 -5.70
N ASP A 111 -10.11 10.99 -6.56
CA ASP A 111 -9.52 12.32 -6.77
C ASP A 111 -10.41 13.30 -7.56
N THR A 112 -11.42 12.79 -8.27
CA THR A 112 -12.50 13.55 -8.92
C THR A 112 -13.58 14.06 -7.98
N ARG A 113 -13.62 13.69 -6.69
CA ARG A 113 -14.61 14.23 -5.74
C ARG A 113 -14.00 15.14 -4.68
N ARG A 114 -14.84 16.05 -4.17
CA ARG A 114 -14.61 16.76 -2.91
C ARG A 114 -14.97 15.79 -1.79
N HIS A 115 -14.15 15.73 -0.75
CA HIS A 115 -14.34 14.88 0.43
C HIS A 115 -14.14 15.76 1.65
N LEU A 116 -15.03 15.69 2.64
CA LEU A 116 -14.88 16.44 3.89
C LEU A 116 -13.74 15.85 4.75
N MET A 117 -13.36 14.60 4.49
CA MET A 117 -12.32 13.85 5.22
C MET A 117 -10.96 14.58 5.24
N GLY A 118 -10.66 15.36 4.19
CA GLY A 118 -9.41 16.14 4.10
C GLY A 118 -9.35 17.35 5.05
N LEU A 119 -10.48 17.75 5.64
CA LEU A 119 -10.57 18.82 6.65
C LEU A 119 -10.25 18.32 8.07
N PHE A 120 -10.19 17.00 8.29
CA PHE A 120 -9.95 16.42 9.61
C PHE A 120 -8.59 16.83 10.21
N MET A 121 -7.52 16.86 9.41
CA MET A 121 -6.18 17.27 9.87
C MET A 121 -6.13 18.71 10.41
N PRO A 122 -6.58 19.76 9.69
CA PRO A 122 -6.65 21.10 10.26
C PRO A 122 -7.68 21.21 11.41
N LEU A 123 -8.78 20.46 11.40
CA LEU A 123 -9.73 20.42 12.54
C LEU A 123 -9.04 19.94 13.82
N VAL A 124 -8.29 18.84 13.77
CA VAL A 124 -7.53 18.32 14.93
C VAL A 124 -6.52 19.35 15.45
N LEU A 125 -5.89 20.13 14.56
CA LEU A 125 -4.98 21.21 14.94
C LEU A 125 -5.73 22.35 15.65
N VAL A 126 -6.93 22.73 15.18
CA VAL A 126 -7.80 23.71 15.88
C VAL A 126 -8.24 23.19 17.25
N VAL A 127 -8.68 21.92 17.35
CA VAL A 127 -9.06 21.30 18.63
C VAL A 127 -7.86 21.28 19.60
N PHE A 128 -6.67 20.92 19.12
CA PHE A 128 -5.44 20.99 19.92
C PHE A 128 -5.14 22.42 20.40
N ALA A 129 -5.29 23.43 19.54
CA ALA A 129 -5.15 24.84 19.94
C ALA A 129 -6.15 25.24 21.04
N THR A 130 -7.39 24.73 21.04
CA THR A 130 -8.34 25.03 22.13
C THR A 130 -7.90 24.50 23.50
N THR A 131 -7.15 23.39 23.56
CA THR A 131 -6.62 22.87 24.84
C THR A 131 -5.55 23.76 25.48
N LEU A 132 -4.88 24.61 24.68
CA LEU A 132 -3.93 25.61 25.19
C LEU A 132 -4.62 26.80 25.86
N VAL A 133 -5.90 27.04 25.56
CA VAL A 133 -6.69 28.17 26.06
C VAL A 133 -7.33 27.86 27.43
N GLN A 134 -7.29 26.59 27.88
CA GLN A 134 -7.81 26.11 29.18
C GLN A 134 -9.28 26.47 29.50
N ASN A 135 -10.07 26.86 28.48
CA ASN A 135 -11.49 27.19 28.64
C ASN A 135 -12.35 25.92 28.50
N LEU A 136 -12.94 25.49 29.62
CA LEU A 136 -13.73 24.25 29.71
C LEU A 136 -14.94 24.22 28.75
N VAL A 137 -15.61 25.37 28.56
CA VAL A 137 -16.78 25.49 27.65
C VAL A 137 -16.33 25.30 26.20
N VAL A 138 -15.24 25.95 25.80
CA VAL A 138 -14.66 25.80 24.46
C VAL A 138 -14.19 24.36 24.22
N GLN A 139 -13.57 23.73 25.22
CA GLN A 139 -13.10 22.34 25.15
C GLN A 139 -14.27 21.34 25.01
N GLN A 140 -15.38 21.56 25.72
CA GLN A 140 -16.60 20.74 25.58
C GLN A 140 -17.17 20.81 24.16
N TYR A 141 -17.32 22.02 23.60
CA TYR A 141 -17.79 22.18 22.22
C TYR A 141 -16.79 21.60 21.21
N ALA A 142 -15.48 21.79 21.40
CA ALA A 142 -14.44 21.22 20.54
C ALA A 142 -14.50 19.67 20.51
N THR A 143 -14.78 19.04 21.66
CA THR A 143 -14.94 17.59 21.78
C THR A 143 -16.20 17.11 21.06
N LEU A 144 -17.34 17.79 21.23
CA LEU A 144 -18.60 17.48 20.54
C LEU A 144 -18.47 17.64 19.01
N VAL A 145 -17.83 18.69 18.53
CA VAL A 145 -17.55 18.92 17.10
C VAL A 145 -16.62 17.84 16.54
N CYS A 146 -15.59 17.44 17.30
CA CYS A 146 -14.70 16.34 16.91
C CYS A 146 -15.45 15.00 16.77
N LEU A 147 -16.33 14.68 17.73
CA LEU A 147 -17.17 13.48 17.68
C LEU A 147 -18.16 13.50 16.51
N ALA A 148 -18.85 14.62 16.28
CA ALA A 148 -19.75 14.79 15.14
C ALA A 148 -19.02 14.65 13.80
N MET A 149 -17.82 15.23 13.67
CA MET A 149 -16.97 15.06 12.49
C MET A 149 -16.52 13.59 12.33
N LEU A 150 -16.17 12.88 13.41
CA LEU A 150 -15.79 11.47 13.35
C LEU A 150 -16.93 10.58 12.83
N ILE A 151 -18.16 10.83 13.29
CA ILE A 151 -19.36 10.12 12.81
C ILE A 151 -19.59 10.41 11.32
N MET A 152 -19.55 11.69 10.91
CA MET A 152 -19.63 12.09 9.50
C MET A 152 -18.55 11.38 8.66
N MET A 153 -17.32 11.29 9.18
CA MET A 153 -16.18 10.67 8.51
C MET A 153 -16.36 9.15 8.32
N ALA A 154 -16.98 8.46 9.27
CA ALA A 154 -17.35 7.06 9.13
C ALA A 154 -18.46 6.84 8.09
N VAL A 155 -19.47 7.73 8.04
CA VAL A 155 -20.57 7.67 7.07
C VAL A 155 -20.06 7.96 5.65
N GLU A 156 -19.37 9.09 5.41
CA GLU A 156 -18.81 9.41 4.09
C GLU A 156 -17.79 8.34 3.64
N GLY A 157 -16.95 7.84 4.54
CA GLY A 157 -16.00 6.76 4.24
C GLY A 157 -16.64 5.44 3.83
N THR A 158 -17.70 5.00 4.51
CA THR A 158 -18.41 3.76 4.18
C THR A 158 -19.27 3.87 2.92
N LEU A 159 -19.89 5.04 2.68
CA LEU A 159 -20.59 5.35 1.43
C LEU A 159 -19.62 5.41 0.25
N LEU A 160 -18.46 6.05 0.41
CA LEU A 160 -17.39 6.09 -0.59
C LEU A 160 -16.90 4.67 -0.93
N GLY A 161 -16.64 3.83 0.08
CA GLY A 161 -16.24 2.44 -0.12
C GLY A 161 -17.27 1.62 -0.89
N ARG A 162 -18.56 1.74 -0.54
CA ARG A 162 -19.67 1.09 -1.28
C ARG A 162 -19.76 1.58 -2.73
N TYR A 163 -19.66 2.89 -2.97
CA TYR A 163 -19.69 3.47 -4.31
C TYR A 163 -18.51 2.99 -5.16
N VAL A 164 -17.29 3.03 -4.62
CA VAL A 164 -16.07 2.62 -5.33
C VAL A 164 -16.16 1.15 -5.71
N ASN A 165 -16.59 0.28 -4.80
CA ASN A 165 -16.75 -1.14 -5.09
C ASN A 165 -17.77 -1.42 -6.21
N ARG A 166 -18.92 -0.74 -6.20
CA ARG A 166 -19.90 -0.84 -7.30
C ARG A 166 -19.31 -0.41 -8.64
N ARG A 167 -18.64 0.75 -8.69
CA ARG A 167 -18.02 1.28 -9.92
C ARG A 167 -16.84 0.43 -10.42
N VAL A 168 -16.02 -0.12 -9.52
CA VAL A 168 -14.92 -1.03 -9.89
C VAL A 168 -15.49 -2.32 -10.47
N ARG A 169 -16.47 -2.94 -9.82
CA ARG A 169 -17.05 -4.22 -10.29
C ARG A 169 -17.74 -4.09 -11.65
N ALA A 170 -18.34 -2.93 -11.95
CA ALA A 170 -18.93 -2.64 -13.25
C ALA A 170 -17.90 -2.44 -14.37
N LYS A 171 -16.68 -1.95 -14.06
CA LYS A 171 -15.62 -1.68 -15.05
C LYS A 171 -14.59 -2.80 -15.18
N PHE A 172 -14.44 -3.62 -14.14
CA PHE A 172 -13.51 -4.73 -14.05
C PHE A 172 -14.21 -5.93 -13.37
N PRO A 173 -15.08 -6.68 -14.09
CA PRO A 173 -15.80 -7.81 -13.50
C PRO A 173 -14.86 -8.88 -12.93
N ASP A 174 -13.77 -9.17 -13.65
CA ASP A 174 -12.76 -10.19 -13.32
C ASP A 174 -11.73 -9.76 -12.25
N ALA A 175 -11.91 -8.57 -11.64
CA ALA A 175 -10.99 -8.07 -10.62
C ALA A 175 -10.98 -8.96 -9.37
N LYS A 176 -9.85 -9.61 -9.11
CA LYS A 176 -9.59 -10.43 -7.91
C LYS A 176 -9.31 -9.62 -6.63
N ASP A 177 -9.33 -8.29 -6.71
CA ASP A 177 -9.17 -7.39 -5.56
C ASP A 177 -10.36 -7.51 -4.59
N ARG A 178 -10.08 -7.70 -3.29
CA ARG A 178 -11.14 -7.80 -2.26
C ARG A 178 -11.84 -6.44 -2.08
N PRO A 179 -13.18 -6.38 -2.02
CA PRO A 179 -13.92 -5.11 -1.92
C PRO A 179 -13.59 -4.32 -0.64
N PHE A 180 -13.27 -4.99 0.47
CA PHE A 180 -12.80 -4.31 1.67
C PHE A 180 -11.42 -3.64 1.47
N SER A 181 -10.51 -4.25 0.69
CA SER A 181 -9.19 -3.65 0.39
C SER A 181 -9.32 -2.41 -0.49
N LEU A 182 -10.22 -2.45 -1.49
CA LEU A 182 -10.50 -1.32 -2.36
C LEU A 182 -11.19 -0.17 -1.60
N GLY A 183 -12.16 -0.49 -0.73
CA GLY A 183 -12.83 0.49 0.13
C GLY A 183 -11.85 1.15 1.11
N TRP A 184 -11.02 0.38 1.80
CA TRP A 184 -9.98 0.89 2.71
C TRP A 184 -8.93 1.74 1.99
N TYR A 185 -8.55 1.35 0.77
CA TYR A 185 -7.64 2.13 -0.08
C TYR A 185 -8.26 3.47 -0.51
N ALA A 186 -9.54 3.47 -0.91
CA ALA A 186 -10.27 4.67 -1.25
C ALA A 186 -10.41 5.63 -0.05
N PHE A 187 -10.77 5.10 1.12
CA PHE A 187 -10.89 5.84 2.37
C PHE A 187 -9.57 6.49 2.80
N THR A 188 -8.49 5.71 2.89
CA THR A 188 -7.17 6.22 3.27
C THR A 188 -6.60 7.23 2.26
N ARG A 189 -6.98 7.16 0.98
CA ARG A 189 -6.68 8.22 0.00
C ARG A 189 -7.56 9.46 0.19
N ALA A 190 -8.84 9.31 0.52
CA ALA A 190 -9.77 10.42 0.73
C ALA A 190 -9.38 11.30 1.92
N MET A 191 -8.93 10.72 3.04
CA MET A 191 -8.43 11.44 4.22
C MET A 191 -7.20 12.32 3.93
N GLN A 192 -6.37 11.98 2.95
CA GLN A 192 -5.19 12.78 2.61
C GLN A 192 -5.58 14.10 1.93
N ILE A 193 -5.01 15.21 2.40
CA ILE A 193 -5.12 16.52 1.75
C ILE A 193 -4.67 16.41 0.29
N ARG A 194 -5.52 16.86 -0.65
CA ARG A 194 -5.36 16.61 -2.10
C ARG A 194 -4.05 17.13 -2.72
N LYS A 195 -3.38 18.13 -2.10
CA LYS A 195 -2.03 18.60 -2.47
C LYS A 195 -0.89 17.67 -2.02
N LEU A 196 -1.11 16.83 -1.01
CA LEU A 196 -0.12 15.94 -0.39
C LEU A 196 -0.24 14.47 -0.85
N ARG A 197 -1.27 14.13 -1.65
CA ARG A 197 -1.50 12.78 -2.18
C ARG A 197 -0.34 12.33 -3.09
N VAL A 198 0.05 11.07 -2.92
CA VAL A 198 1.02 10.36 -3.77
C VAL A 198 0.35 9.10 -4.34
N PRO A 199 0.41 8.83 -5.66
CA PRO A 199 0.71 9.78 -6.74
C PRO A 199 -0.17 11.02 -6.72
N ARG A 200 0.20 12.03 -7.51
CA ARG A 200 -0.64 13.23 -7.70
C ARG A 200 -2.00 12.85 -8.30
N PRO A 201 -3.08 13.58 -7.96
CA PRO A 201 -4.37 13.41 -8.61
C PRO A 201 -4.27 13.78 -10.10
N ARG A 202 -4.68 12.87 -10.99
CA ARG A 202 -4.71 13.11 -12.44
C ARG A 202 -5.88 14.00 -12.87
N TYR A 203 -7.03 13.79 -12.25
CA TYR A 203 -8.29 14.45 -12.55
C TYR A 203 -8.74 15.40 -11.44
N THR A 204 -9.59 16.36 -11.77
CA THR A 204 -10.19 17.31 -10.83
C THR A 204 -11.70 17.11 -10.66
N PRO A 205 -12.35 17.75 -9.67
CA PRO A 205 -13.80 17.79 -9.59
C PRO A 205 -14.53 18.51 -10.74
N LYS A 206 -13.82 19.09 -11.72
CA LYS A 206 -14.41 19.51 -13.01
C LYS A 206 -14.41 18.37 -14.05
N ASP A 207 -13.63 17.32 -13.83
CA ASP A 207 -13.42 16.20 -14.77
C ASP A 207 -14.27 14.95 -14.44
N ILE A 208 -15.30 15.07 -13.58
CA ILE A 208 -16.15 13.94 -13.15
C ILE A 208 -16.71 13.17 -14.37
N ALA A 209 -17.14 13.89 -15.41
CA ALA A 209 -17.66 13.32 -16.66
C ALA A 209 -16.62 12.53 -17.50
N LYS A 210 -15.32 12.59 -17.17
CA LYS A 210 -14.25 11.83 -17.85
C LYS A 210 -13.89 10.51 -17.16
N VAL A 211 -14.46 10.27 -15.97
CA VAL A 211 -14.13 9.12 -15.10
C VAL A 211 -15.37 8.30 -14.72
N GLY A 212 -16.56 8.90 -14.86
CA GLY A 212 -17.87 8.27 -14.58
C GLY A 212 -18.41 7.39 -15.69
#